data_AF-A0AAJ6NU22-F1
#
_entry.id   AF-A0AAJ6NU22-F1
#
_cell.length_a   1.000
_cell.length_b   1.000
_cell.length_c   1.000
_cell.angle_alpha   90.00
_cell.angle_beta   90.00
_cell.angle_gamma   90.00
#
_symmetry.space_group_name_H-M   'P 1'
#
loop_
_entity.id
_entity.type
_entity.pdbx_description
1 polymer ?
#
loop_
_entity_poly.entity_id
_entity_poly.type
_entity_poly.pdbx_seq_one_letter_code
_entity_poly.pdbx_strand_id
1 'polypeptide(L)' 'MGRRRDELAPNLRSFSVNDYLIFYRTIEEGVEILRVVSGYQDLEGLFLGQNED' A
#
# COMPACT_ATOMS: atom_id res chain seq x y z
N MET A 1 3.07 -11.37 -10.00
CA MET A 1 3.61 -10.80 -8.74
C MET A 1 3.46 -9.29 -8.76
N GLY A 2 3.21 -8.63 -7.62
CA GLY A 2 2.63 -7.27 -7.51
C GLY A 2 3.30 -6.13 -8.29
N ARG A 3 2.49 -5.12 -8.64
CA ARG A 3 2.86 -3.96 -9.46
C ARG A 3 3.81 -3.04 -8.72
N ARG A 4 4.94 -2.70 -9.35
CA ARG A 4 5.86 -1.66 -8.86
C ARG A 4 5.14 -0.32 -8.79
N ARG A 5 5.34 0.37 -7.67
CA ARG A 5 4.78 1.67 -7.33
C ARG A 5 5.90 2.67 -7.06
N ASP A 6 6.93 2.64 -7.91
CA ASP A 6 8.09 3.53 -7.79
C ASP A 6 7.65 5.01 -7.92
N GLU A 7 6.47 5.28 -8.50
CA GLU A 7 5.83 6.60 -8.52
C GLU A 7 5.40 7.12 -7.14
N LEU A 8 5.26 6.24 -6.14
CA LEU A 8 4.88 6.60 -4.76
C LEU A 8 6.08 6.55 -3.81
N ALA A 9 6.90 5.49 -3.93
CA ALA A 9 8.14 5.35 -3.17
C ALA A 9 9.07 4.32 -3.84
N PRO A 10 10.40 4.50 -3.75
CA PRO A 10 11.35 3.54 -4.31
C PRO A 10 11.17 2.13 -3.76
N ASN A 11 11.19 1.12 -4.65
CA ASN A 11 11.05 -0.31 -4.31
C ASN A 11 9.69 -0.70 -3.73
N LEU A 12 8.71 0.21 -3.75
CA LEU A 12 7.36 -0.08 -3.33
C LEU A 12 6.67 -0.98 -4.35
N ARG A 13 5.92 -1.95 -3.86
CA ARG A 13 5.04 -2.79 -4.66
C ARG A 13 3.65 -2.79 -4.07
N SER A 14 2.66 -2.93 -4.94
CA SER A 14 1.26 -3.08 -4.58
C SER A 14 0.72 -4.40 -5.10
N PHE A 15 -0.13 -5.06 -4.33
CA PHE A 15 -0.80 -6.29 -4.72
C PHE A 15 -2.24 -6.29 -4.24
N SER A 16 -3.18 -6.40 -5.18
CA SER A 16 -4.61 -6.45 -4.89
C SER A 16 -5.02 -7.90 -4.57
N VAL A 17 -5.72 -8.08 -3.45
CA VAL A 17 -6.28 -9.36 -2.99
C VAL A 17 -7.72 -9.13 -2.58
N ASN A 18 -8.67 -9.64 -3.36
CA ASN A 18 -10.09 -9.33 -3.21
C ASN A 18 -10.28 -7.79 -3.11
N ASP A 19 -10.98 -7.35 -2.07
CA ASP A 19 -11.22 -5.94 -1.76
C ASP A 19 -10.11 -5.34 -0.89
N TYR A 20 -8.87 -5.79 -1.01
CA TYR A 20 -7.72 -5.22 -0.29
C TYR A 20 -6.58 -4.89 -1.23
N LEU A 21 -5.88 -3.79 -0.94
CA LEU A 21 -4.63 -3.41 -1.58
C LEU A 21 -3.48 -3.46 -0.57
N ILE A 22 -2.54 -4.38 -0.81
CA ILE A 22 -1.37 -4.60 0.04
C ILE A 22 -0.20 -3.83 -0.55
N PHE A 23 0.41 -2.95 0.23
CA PHE A 23 1.67 -2.29 -0.07
C PHE A 23 2.83 -2.98 0.66
N TYR A 24 3.87 -3.34 -0.07
CA TYR A 24 5.02 -4.08 0.47
C TYR A 24 6.31 -3.72 -0.27
N ARG A 25 7.45 -4.02 0.33
CA ARG A 25 8.75 -4.04 -0.34
C ARG A 25 9.41 -5.41 -0.18
N THR A 26 10.27 -5.78 -1.11
CA THR A 26 11.09 -6.98 -1.03
C THR A 26 12.33 -6.70 -0.19
N ILE A 27 12.63 -7.59 0.75
CA ILE A 27 13.85 -7.59 1.57
C ILE A 27 14.60 -8.91 1.32
N GLU A 28 15.85 -9.01 1.78
CA GLU A 28 16.71 -10.19 1.50
C GLU A 28 16.05 -11.52 1.92
N GLU A 29 15.37 -11.53 3.06
CA GLU A 29 14.75 -12.74 3.63
C GLU A 29 13.23 -12.82 3.39
N GLY A 30 12.67 -11.99 2.49
CA GLY A 30 11.24 -12.08 2.15
C GLY A 30 10.59 -10.76 1.75
N VAL A 31 9.44 -10.47 2.37
CA VAL A 31 8.66 -9.25 2.11
C VAL A 31 8.32 -8.54 3.41
N GLU A 32 8.44 -7.23 3.40
CA GLU A 32 7.97 -6.38 4.48
C GLU A 32 6.65 -5.72 4.06
N ILE A 33 5.58 -5.98 4.81
CA ILE A 33 4.27 -5.37 4.58
C ILE A 33 4.26 -3.98 5.21
N LEU A 34 4.09 -2.96 4.38
CA LEU A 34 4.08 -1.57 4.80
C LEU A 34 2.67 -1.11 5.22
N ARG A 35 1.66 -1.50 4.43
CA ARG A 35 0.26 -1.15 4.71
C ARG A 35 -0.68 -2.12 4.01
N VAL A 36 -1.81 -2.40 4.65
CA VAL A 36 -2.96 -3.09 4.03
C VAL A 36 -4.12 -2.10 4.03
N VAL A 37 -4.68 -1.86 2.85
CA VAL A 37 -5.79 -0.95 2.63
C VAL A 37 -7.01 -1.77 2.25
N SER A 38 -8.14 -1.60 2.94
CA SER A 38 -9.42 -2.13 2.48
C SER A 38 -9.94 -1.24 1.35
N GLY A 39 -10.35 -1.82 0.24
CA GLY A 39 -11.04 -1.18 -0.87
C GLY A 39 -12.47 -0.74 -0.51
N TYR A 40 -12.99 -1.16 0.65
CA TYR A 40 -14.23 -0.61 1.22
C TYR A 40 -13.98 0.67 2.04
N GLN A 41 -12.75 0.93 2.49
CA GLN A 41 -12.40 2.26 2.97
C GLN A 41 -12.12 3.09 1.74
N ASP A 42 -13.08 3.98 1.45
CA ASP A 42 -12.96 5.04 0.48
C ASP A 42 -11.52 5.56 0.44
N LEU A 43 -10.84 5.41 -0.70
CA LEU A 43 -9.42 5.77 -0.83
C LEU A 43 -9.19 7.24 -0.45
N GLU A 44 -10.23 8.09 -0.55
CA GLU A 44 -10.24 9.46 -0.06
C GLU A 44 -9.98 9.56 1.46
N GLY A 45 -10.59 8.69 2.28
CA GLY A 45 -10.48 8.76 3.74
C GLY A 45 -9.07 8.45 4.29
N LEU A 46 -8.25 7.74 3.52
CA LEU A 46 -6.87 7.39 3.92
C LEU A 46 -5.85 8.51 3.70
N PHE A 47 -6.19 9.49 2.85
CA PHE A 47 -5.34 10.66 2.57
C PHE A 47 -5.88 11.96 3.20
N LEU A 48 -7.15 11.99 3.62
CA LEU A 48 -7.78 13.17 4.23
C LEU A 48 -7.54 13.32 5.75
N GLY A 49 -6.98 12.32 6.42
CA GLY A 49 -6.74 12.34 7.88
C GLY A 49 -5.37 12.84 8.36
N GLN A 50 -4.67 13.68 7.59
CA GLN A 50 -3.38 14.29 8.01
C GLN A 50 -3.47 15.80 8.25
N ASN A 51 -4.68 16.35 8.39
CA ASN A 51 -4.88 17.73 8.83
C ASN A 51 -5.95 17.79 9.92
N GLU A 52 -5.61 17.33 11.13
CA GLU A 52 -6.25 17.86 12.34
C GLU A 52 -5.14 18.12 13.38
N ASP A 53 -5.01 19.42 13.68
CA ASP A 53 -4.16 20.19 14.61
C ASP A 53 -2.67 20.42 14.30
#